data_AF-A0AAN7Q943-F1
#
_entry.id   AF-A0AAN7Q943-F1
#
_cell.length_a   1.000
_cell.length_b   1.000
_cell.length_c   1.000
_cell.angle_alpha   90.00
_cell.angle_beta   90.00
_cell.angle_gamma   90.00
#
_symmetry.space_group_name_H-M   'P 1'
#
loop_
_entity.id
_entity.type
_entity.pdbx_description
1 polymer ?
#
loop_
_entity_poly.entity_id
_entity_poly.type
_entity_poly.pdbx_seq_one_letter_code
_entity_poly.pdbx_strand_id
1 'polypeptide(L)'
;MALLVDRDDIMNNGEGNSLPSSGADGVKKKVSYFYASEVGNCYYGQGNPMKPHRIRMTHTLLAHYGLLQHTQVVDRDLAKFHVDTYISFLRNMTHETHHYHMK
;
A
#
# COMPACT_ATOMS: atom_id res chain seq x y z
N MET A 1 -9.82 3.58 0.79
CA MET A 1 -10.19 2.14 0.86
C MET A 1 -11.32 1.94 -0.14
N ALA A 2 -10.97 1.66 -1.40
CA ALA A 2 -11.92 1.24 -2.41
C ALA A 2 -11.30 -0.01 -3.04
N LEU A 3 -11.90 -1.16 -2.75
CA LEU A 3 -11.60 -2.42 -3.42
C LEU A 3 -12.52 -2.47 -4.63
N LEU A 4 -11.98 -2.15 -5.81
CA LEU A 4 -12.62 -2.43 -7.09
C LEU A 4 -12.00 -3.74 -7.58
N VAL A 5 -12.80 -4.80 -7.61
CA VAL A 5 -12.41 -6.11 -8.13
C VAL A 5 -13.00 -6.21 -9.53
N ASP A 6 -12.14 -6.21 -10.54
CA ASP A 6 -12.51 -6.58 -11.92
C ASP A 6 -12.91 -8.06 -11.96
N ARG A 7 -14.00 -8.35 -12.68
CA ARG A 7 -14.77 -9.60 -12.62
C ARG A 7 -14.29 -10.71 -13.56
N ASP A 8 -13.23 -10.54 -14.33
CA ASP A 8 -13.02 -11.39 -15.52
C ASP A 8 -11.77 -12.29 -15.58
N ASP A 9 -11.02 -12.52 -14.50
CA ASP A 9 -9.94 -13.53 -14.50
C ASP A 9 -10.39 -14.88 -13.89
N ILE A 10 -11.33 -15.53 -14.57
CA ILE A 10 -11.61 -16.96 -14.43
C ILE A 10 -10.58 -17.70 -15.27
N MET A 11 -9.59 -18.33 -14.61
CA MET A 11 -8.81 -19.53 -15.00
C MET A 11 -7.34 -19.35 -14.60
N ASN A 12 -6.93 -20.12 -13.58
CA ASN A 12 -5.64 -20.83 -13.47
C ASN A 12 -4.91 -20.69 -12.11
N ASN A 13 -4.73 -21.86 -11.49
CA ASN A 13 -3.84 -22.26 -10.39
C ASN A 13 -4.09 -21.76 -8.96
N GLY A 14 -4.70 -22.68 -8.19
CA GLY A 14 -4.92 -22.63 -6.74
C GLY A 14 -3.68 -22.86 -5.87
N GLU A 15 -2.60 -22.16 -6.16
CA GLU A 15 -1.42 -22.08 -5.29
C GLU A 15 -1.36 -20.68 -4.68
N GLY A 16 -2.26 -20.41 -3.74
CA GLY A 16 -2.24 -19.21 -2.92
C GLY A 16 -2.36 -19.60 -1.45
N ASN A 17 -1.47 -19.08 -0.60
CA ASN A 17 -1.48 -19.32 0.85
C ASN A 17 -2.60 -18.56 1.60
N SER A 18 -3.59 -18.04 0.87
CA SER A 18 -4.75 -17.36 1.47
C SER A 18 -5.59 -18.37 2.27
N LEU A 19 -5.87 -18.02 3.53
CA LEU A 19 -6.77 -18.79 4.38
C LEU A 19 -8.17 -18.86 3.74
N PRO A 20 -8.89 -19.98 3.92
CA PRO A 20 -10.29 -20.07 3.52
C PRO A 20 -11.09 -18.98 4.24
N SER A 21 -11.87 -18.22 3.48
CA SER A 21 -12.72 -17.15 4.02
C SER A 21 -13.81 -17.75 4.90
N SER A 22 -13.99 -17.27 6.14
CA SER A 22 -15.02 -17.72 7.09
C SER A 22 -16.48 -17.36 6.71
N GLY A 23 -16.70 -16.88 5.47
CA GLY A 23 -18.02 -16.61 4.91
C GLY A 23 -18.59 -17.83 4.18
N ALA A 24 -19.90 -17.79 3.89
CA ALA A 24 -20.69 -18.93 3.38
C ALA A 24 -20.11 -19.68 2.16
N ASP A 25 -19.24 -19.05 1.38
CA ASP A 25 -18.78 -19.60 0.11
C ASP A 25 -17.56 -20.53 0.22
N GLY A 26 -16.81 -20.55 1.34
CA GLY A 26 -15.67 -21.47 1.53
C GLY A 26 -14.52 -21.37 0.49
N VAL A 27 -14.62 -20.47 -0.49
CA VAL A 27 -13.67 -20.34 -1.60
C VAL A 27 -12.44 -19.53 -1.16
N LYS A 28 -11.25 -19.96 -1.60
CA LYS A 28 -10.00 -19.18 -1.49
C LYS A 28 -10.12 -17.89 -2.30
N LYS A 29 -9.85 -16.74 -1.68
CA LYS A 29 -9.88 -15.43 -2.36
C LYS A 29 -8.52 -15.12 -2.95
N LYS A 30 -8.49 -14.56 -4.17
CA LYS A 30 -7.29 -13.94 -4.76
C LYS A 30 -6.98 -12.67 -3.96
N VAL A 31 -5.74 -12.52 -3.51
CA VAL A 31 -5.28 -11.37 -2.71
C VAL A 31 -4.11 -10.72 -3.44
N SER A 32 -4.18 -9.40 -3.67
CA SER A 32 -3.07 -8.61 -4.22
C SER A 32 -2.37 -7.84 -3.10
N TYR A 33 -1.05 -7.92 -3.05
CA TYR A 33 -0.21 -7.23 -2.08
C TYR A 33 0.66 -6.17 -2.77
N PHE A 34 0.73 -4.98 -2.18
CA PHE A 34 1.50 -3.84 -2.70
C PHE A 34 2.55 -3.42 -1.68
N TYR A 35 3.80 -3.31 -2.12
CA TYR A 35 4.90 -2.89 -1.27
C TYR A 35 5.94 -2.14 -2.08
N ALA A 36 6.38 -1.01 -1.53
CA ALA A 36 7.48 -0.21 -2.05
C ALA A 36 8.64 -0.32 -1.05
N SER A 37 9.83 -0.72 -1.53
CA SER A 37 10.98 -1.00 -0.66
C SER A 37 11.42 0.18 0.21
N GLU A 38 11.30 1.38 -0.34
CA GLU A 38 11.73 2.64 0.25
C GLU A 38 10.78 3.16 1.33
N VAL A 39 9.53 2.67 1.40
CA VAL A 39 8.51 3.19 2.34
C VAL A 39 8.93 3.08 3.80
N GLY A 40 9.76 2.08 4.13
CA GLY A 40 10.26 1.86 5.49
C GLY A 40 11.34 2.85 5.93
N ASN A 41 11.91 3.62 4.99
CA ASN A 41 13.00 4.57 5.25
C ASN A 41 12.50 6.00 5.50
N CYS A 42 11.23 6.29 5.22
CA CYS A 42 10.64 7.61 5.47
C CYS A 42 10.64 7.93 6.98
N TYR A 43 11.16 9.12 7.35
CA TYR A 43 11.28 9.56 8.74
C TYR A 43 10.44 10.80 9.01
N TYR A 44 9.49 10.68 9.94
CA TYR A 44 8.52 11.75 10.28
C TYR A 44 9.02 12.73 11.37
N GLY A 45 10.27 12.59 11.84
CA GLY A 45 10.81 13.40 12.92
C GLY A 45 10.80 12.74 14.29
N GLN A 46 11.57 13.32 15.21
CA GLN A 46 11.68 12.87 16.60
C GLN A 46 10.36 13.09 17.33
N GLY A 47 9.96 12.15 18.19
CA GLY A 47 8.69 12.21 18.93
C GLY A 47 7.43 11.90 18.11
N ASN A 48 7.50 11.86 16.77
CA ASN A 48 6.33 11.54 15.94
C ASN A 48 5.95 10.05 16.08
N PRO A 49 4.70 9.70 16.44
CA PRO A 49 4.27 8.31 16.63
C PRO A 49 4.16 7.52 15.32
N MET A 50 4.07 8.19 14.17
CA MET A 50 4.03 7.52 12.87
C MET A 50 5.41 7.03 12.48
N LYS A 51 5.63 5.72 12.63
CA LYS A 51 6.85 5.01 12.20
C LYS A 51 6.57 4.15 10.96
N PRO A 52 6.93 4.60 9.74
CA PRO A 52 6.77 3.83 8.50
C PRO A 52 7.50 2.49 8.50
N HIS A 53 8.55 2.36 9.33
CA HIS A 53 9.27 1.13 9.59
C HIS A 53 8.36 -0.07 9.88
N ARG A 54 7.19 0.15 10.50
CA ARG A 54 6.19 -0.91 10.74
C ARG A 54 5.78 -1.67 9.47
N ILE A 55 5.71 -0.98 8.33
CA ILE A 55 5.35 -1.57 7.03
C ILE A 55 6.44 -2.54 6.59
N ARG A 56 7.72 -2.15 6.75
CA ARG A 56 8.87 -3.02 6.45
C ARG A 56 8.91 -4.23 7.38
N MET A 57 8.67 -4.05 8.69
CA MET A 57 8.61 -5.16 9.64
C MET A 57 7.55 -6.20 9.22
N THR A 58 6.33 -5.75 8.89
CA THR A 58 5.27 -6.63 8.42
C THR A 58 5.66 -7.33 7.11
N HIS A 59 6.24 -6.61 6.14
CA HIS A 59 6.70 -7.22 4.88
C HIS A 59 7.69 -8.36 5.12
N THR A 60 8.67 -8.16 6.01
CA THR A 60 9.66 -9.19 6.38
C THR A 60 8.99 -10.43 6.98
N LEU A 61 8.02 -10.25 7.89
CA LEU A 61 7.27 -11.38 8.44
C LEU A 61 6.55 -12.15 7.33
N LEU A 62 5.78 -11.46 6.49
CA LEU A 62 5.04 -12.09 5.38
C LEU A 62 5.97 -12.85 4.43
N ALA A 63 7.15 -12.31 4.14
CA ALA A 63 8.15 -12.96 3.31
C ALA A 63 8.65 -14.27 3.95
N HIS A 64 9.02 -14.24 5.24
CA HIS A 64 9.50 -15.43 5.95
C HIS A 64 8.42 -16.50 6.16
N TYR A 65 7.15 -16.11 6.25
CA TYR A 65 6.02 -17.03 6.28
C TYR A 65 5.61 -17.55 4.89
N GLY A 66 6.28 -17.12 3.81
CA GLY A 66 5.96 -17.56 2.45
C GLY A 66 4.59 -17.08 1.96
N LEU A 67 4.10 -15.94 2.45
CA LEU A 67 2.76 -15.42 2.15
C LEU A 67 2.74 -14.40 1.00
N LEU A 68 3.90 -14.04 0.46
CA LEU A 68 4.03 -13.10 -0.63
C LEU A 68 3.89 -13.82 -1.97
N GLN A 69 2.67 -13.88 -2.49
CA GLN A 69 2.41 -14.41 -3.84
C GLN A 69 1.71 -13.37 -4.70
N HIS A 70 2.23 -13.19 -5.91
CA HIS A 70 1.71 -12.35 -7.00
C HIS A 70 1.43 -10.89 -6.61
N THR A 71 2.43 -10.04 -6.86
CA THR A 71 2.29 -8.59 -6.81
C THR A 71 1.79 -8.09 -8.17
N GLN A 72 0.69 -7.36 -8.18
CA GLN A 72 0.22 -6.61 -9.35
C GLN A 72 0.36 -5.13 -9.01
N VAL A 73 0.84 -4.31 -9.95
CA VAL A 73 0.91 -2.86 -9.78
C VAL A 73 -0.37 -2.25 -10.35
N VAL A 74 -1.07 -1.46 -9.54
CA VAL A 74 -2.23 -0.70 -9.98
C VAL A 74 -1.86 0.76 -9.79
N ASP A 75 -1.90 1.51 -10.88
CA ASP A 75 -1.61 2.93 -10.86
C ASP A 75 -2.70 3.67 -10.07
N ARG A 76 -2.29 4.42 -9.05
CA ARG A 76 -3.20 5.21 -8.23
C ARG A 76 -2.95 6.68 -8.50
N ASP A 77 -3.87 7.26 -9.24
CA ASP A 77 -3.88 8.66 -9.56
C ASP A 77 -4.48 9.50 -8.43
N LEU A 78 -3.63 10.29 -7.78
CA LEU A 78 -3.99 11.19 -6.69
C LEU A 78 -4.89 12.35 -7.17
N ALA A 79 -4.84 12.68 -8.48
CA ALA A 79 -5.62 13.75 -9.10
C ALA A 79 -7.12 13.45 -9.21
N LYS A 80 -7.52 12.19 -9.05
CA LYS A 80 -8.94 11.81 -9.06
C LYS A 80 -9.73 12.38 -7.88
N PHE A 81 -9.07 12.74 -6.78
CA PHE A 81 -9.74 13.14 -5.54
C PHE A 81 -9.22 14.45 -4.93
N HIS A 82 -8.03 14.91 -5.31
CA HIS A 82 -7.43 16.13 -4.79
C HIS A 82 -7.36 17.22 -5.87
N VAL A 83 -7.54 18.47 -5.46
CA VAL A 83 -7.35 19.64 -6.34
C VAL A 83 -5.91 19.74 -6.82
N ASP A 84 -5.71 20.15 -8.08
CA ASP A 84 -4.38 20.24 -8.72
C ASP A 84 -3.40 21.12 -7.95
N THR A 85 -3.89 22.18 -7.31
CA THR A 85 -3.08 23.09 -6.49
C THR A 85 -2.49 22.38 -5.28
N TYR A 86 -3.24 21.47 -4.64
CA TYR A 86 -2.76 20.67 -3.52
C TYR A 86 -1.73 19.63 -3.97
N ILE A 87 -1.94 18.98 -5.11
CA ILE A 87 -0.97 18.03 -5.66
C ILE A 87 0.33 18.74 -6.04
N SER A 88 0.24 19.90 -6.68
CA SER A 88 1.39 20.72 -7.03
C SER A 88 2.14 21.19 -5.78
N PHE A 89 1.42 21.54 -4.71
CA PHE A 89 2.00 21.87 -3.42
C PHE A 89 2.76 20.68 -2.82
N LEU A 90 2.16 19.49 -2.76
CA LEU A 90 2.83 18.28 -2.24
C LEU A 90 4.06 17.89 -3.07
N ARG A 91 4.05 18.11 -4.39
CA ARG A 91 5.20 17.85 -5.28
C ARG A 91 6.37 18.79 -5.02
N ASN A 92 6.08 20.05 -4.67
CA ASN A 92 7.09 21.09 -4.51
C ASN A 92 7.56 21.29 -3.06
N MET A 93 6.88 20.68 -2.09
CA MET A 93 7.26 20.77 -0.69
C MET A 93 8.56 19.99 -0.43
N THR A 94 9.58 20.69 0.08
CA THR A 94 10.81 20.09 0.61
C THR A 94 10.96 20.44 2.09
N HIS A 95 11.91 19.81 2.78
CA HIS A 95 12.21 20.11 4.19
C HIS A 95 12.55 21.60 4.43
N GLU A 96 13.17 22.27 3.45
CA GLU A 96 13.51 23.69 3.53
C GLU A 96 12.27 24.58 3.35
N THR A 97 11.39 24.23 2.40
CA THR A 97 10.16 24.99 2.12
C THR A 97 9.13 24.87 3.25
N HIS A 98 9.16 23.79 4.04
CA HIS A 98 8.23 23.55 5.17
C HIS A 98 8.29 24.67 6.23
N HIS A 99 9.47 25.26 6.47
CA HIS A 99 9.64 26.30 7.50
C HIS A 99 8.98 27.63 7.12
N TYR A 100 8.77 27.91 5.83
CA TYR A 100 8.20 29.18 5.36
C TYR A 100 6.67 29.25 5.45
N HIS A 101 5.98 28.11 5.52
CA HIS A 101 4.51 28.05 5.51
C HIS A 101 3.87 27.93 6.91
N MET A 102 4.67 27.81 7.98
CA MET A 102 4.18 27.81 9.37
C MET A 102 4.37 29.16 10.10
N LYS A 103 4.55 30.25 9.36
CA LYS A 103 4.55 31.62 9.91
C LYS A 103 3.30 32.38 9.51
#